data_AF-A0A0G0XTE1-F1
#
_entry.id   AF-A0A0G0XTE1-F1
#
_cell.length_a   1.000
_cell.length_b   1.000
_cell.length_c   1.000
_cell.angle_alpha   90.00
_cell.angle_beta   90.00
_cell.angle_gamma   90.00
#
_symmetry.space_group_name_H-M   'P 1'
#
loop_
_entity.id
_entity.type
_entity.pdbx_description
1 polymer ?
#
loop_
_entity_poly.entity_id
_entity_poly.type
_entity_poly.pdbx_seq_one_letter_code
_entity_poly.pdbx_strand_id
1 'polypeptide(L)'
;MLLVGGGVFLLFLFLHWLFLESKNFCLAGEKFCYKNGVWFYSIVSVLLTVIVWLALDENPLMAFGAVVGSTAFFITHGFKQNAEQREKDLTNQKLSDVSKIFYLEVIDATFSIDGVLGAFAFTLSVPLILIGNGIGALVVRQVTIGNIENIKKYLYLKNGAMYSILFLGMIMLLDSFGWHIPSWLSPVVTFGVVGYFFYKSKLVKVNI
;
A
#
# COMPACT_ATOMS: atom_id res chain seq x y z
N MET A 1 11.99 -9.99 -11.59
CA MET A 1 12.71 -9.17 -10.58
C MET A 1 11.87 -8.00 -10.08
N LEU A 2 11.49 -7.02 -10.92
CA LEU A 2 10.75 -5.83 -10.46
C LEU A 2 9.35 -6.18 -9.89
N LEU A 3 8.65 -7.13 -10.52
CA LEU A 3 7.33 -7.62 -10.09
C LEU A 3 7.37 -8.28 -8.70
N VAL A 4 8.39 -9.12 -8.42
CA VAL A 4 8.56 -9.73 -7.07
C VAL A 4 8.76 -8.66 -6.02
N GLY A 5 9.65 -7.69 -6.28
CA GLY A 5 9.94 -6.62 -5.33
C GLY A 5 8.71 -5.77 -5.03
N GLY A 6 7.96 -5.37 -6.06
CA GLY A 6 6.69 -4.66 -5.88
C GLY A 6 5.63 -5.52 -5.16
N GLY A 7 5.53 -6.80 -5.48
CA GLY A 7 4.60 -7.72 -4.82
C GLY A 7 4.87 -7.89 -3.33
N VAL A 8 6.14 -8.07 -2.94
CA VAL A 8 6.57 -8.13 -1.53
C VAL A 8 6.30 -6.79 -0.83
N PHE A 9 6.61 -5.67 -1.47
CA PHE A 9 6.36 -4.34 -0.91
C PHE A 9 4.86 -4.13 -0.62
N LEU A 10 3.99 -4.42 -1.59
CA LEU A 10 2.54 -4.26 -1.45
C LEU A 10 1.95 -5.21 -0.39
N LEU A 11 2.47 -6.44 -0.29
CA LEU A 11 2.08 -7.37 0.77
C LEU A 11 2.46 -6.86 2.15
N PHE A 12 3.66 -6.32 2.30
CA PHE A 12 4.13 -5.76 3.58
C PHE A 12 3.31 -4.53 3.96
N LEU A 13 2.99 -3.69 2.99
CA LEU A 13 2.10 -2.54 3.15
C LEU A 13 0.72 -2.98 3.66
N PHE A 14 0.14 -4.01 3.05
CA PHE A 14 -1.12 -4.58 3.52
C PHE A 14 -1.02 -5.17 4.92
N LEU A 15 0.00 -5.98 5.20
CA LEU A 15 0.20 -6.59 6.52
C LEU A 15 0.42 -5.53 7.61
N HIS A 16 1.15 -4.46 7.28
CA HIS A 16 1.38 -3.36 8.19
C HIS A 16 0.06 -2.68 8.56
N TRP A 17 -0.75 -2.37 7.56
CA TRP A 17 -2.09 -1.86 7.79
C TRP A 17 -2.97 -2.83 8.59
N LEU A 18 -2.89 -4.12 8.30
CA LEU A 18 -3.70 -5.15 8.95
C LEU A 18 -3.35 -5.34 10.44
N PHE A 19 -2.07 -5.25 10.81
CA PHE A 19 -1.61 -5.52 12.18
C PHE A 19 -1.39 -4.27 13.03
N LEU A 20 -0.88 -3.19 12.45
CA LEU A 20 -0.38 -2.04 13.21
C LEU A 20 -1.29 -0.81 13.11
N GLU A 21 -2.03 -0.65 12.02
CA GLU A 21 -2.87 0.54 11.84
C GLU A 21 -4.26 0.37 12.46
N SER A 22 -4.70 1.42 13.18
CA SER A 22 -6.04 1.50 13.73
C SER A 22 -7.06 1.65 12.59
N LYS A 23 -8.10 0.81 12.62
CA LYS A 23 -9.08 0.74 11.53
C LYS A 23 -10.45 0.35 12.05
N ASN A 24 -11.46 0.66 11.24
CA ASN A 24 -12.81 0.19 11.48
C ASN A 24 -12.92 -1.23 10.93
N PHE A 25 -13.10 -2.18 11.84
CA PHE A 25 -13.13 -3.61 11.53
C PHE A 25 -14.32 -3.94 10.62
N CYS A 26 -14.04 -4.37 9.39
CA CYS A 26 -15.03 -4.82 8.42
C CYS A 26 -15.18 -6.35 8.44
N LEU A 27 -14.11 -7.06 8.82
CA LEU A 27 -14.04 -8.52 8.87
C LEU A 27 -13.63 -8.99 10.28
N ALA A 28 -14.24 -10.09 10.75
CA ALA A 28 -14.07 -10.58 12.14
C ALA A 28 -12.62 -10.90 12.53
N GLY A 29 -11.76 -11.27 11.55
CA GLY A 29 -10.35 -11.59 11.79
C GLY A 29 -9.43 -10.38 11.99
N GLU A 30 -9.83 -9.18 11.55
CA GLU A 30 -8.99 -7.97 11.64
C GLU A 30 -8.77 -7.53 13.10
N LYS A 31 -9.75 -7.80 13.98
CA LYS A 31 -9.67 -7.47 15.41
C LYS A 31 -8.66 -8.34 16.16
N PHE A 32 -8.51 -9.60 15.74
CA PHE A 32 -7.50 -10.51 16.28
C PHE A 32 -6.09 -10.13 15.81
N CYS A 33 -5.94 -9.76 14.53
CA CYS A 33 -4.66 -9.32 13.99
C CYS A 33 -4.18 -8.02 14.66
N TYR A 34 -5.07 -7.04 14.83
CA TYR A 34 -4.73 -5.78 15.51
C TYR A 34 -4.33 -5.98 16.98
N LYS A 35 -5.03 -6.86 17.70
CA LYS A 35 -4.68 -7.20 19.10
C LYS A 35 -3.27 -7.82 19.23
N ASN A 36 -2.83 -8.51 18.19
CA ASN A 36 -1.52 -9.17 18.13
C ASN A 36 -0.52 -8.39 17.25
N GLY A 37 -0.61 -7.06 17.18
CA GLY A 37 0.22 -6.23 16.29
C GLY A 37 1.73 -6.49 16.35
N VAL A 38 2.25 -6.93 17.50
CA VAL A 38 3.67 -7.34 17.69
C VAL A 38 4.08 -8.48 16.74
N TRP A 39 3.16 -9.37 16.39
CA TRP A 39 3.40 -10.51 15.49
C TRP A 39 3.64 -10.08 14.04
N PHE A 40 3.39 -8.82 13.69
CA PHE A 40 3.68 -8.27 12.37
C PHE A 40 5.12 -8.59 11.93
N TYR A 41 6.11 -8.25 12.75
CA TYR A 41 7.52 -8.44 12.39
C TYR A 41 7.87 -9.92 12.21
N SER A 42 7.30 -10.81 13.03
CA SER A 42 7.51 -12.26 12.91
C SER A 42 6.89 -12.82 11.62
N ILE A 43 5.65 -12.44 11.32
CA ILE A 43 4.92 -12.91 10.13
C ILE A 43 5.61 -12.44 8.86
N VAL A 44 5.97 -11.16 8.80
CA VAL A 44 6.65 -10.54 7.66
C VAL A 44 8.02 -11.16 7.43
N SER A 45 8.77 -11.43 8.50
CA SER A 45 10.07 -12.10 8.41
C SER A 45 9.94 -13.53 7.87
N VAL A 46 9.04 -14.35 8.43
CA VAL A 46 8.80 -15.73 7.96
C VAL A 46 8.32 -15.74 6.52
N LEU A 47 7.40 -14.84 6.17
CA LEU A 47 6.86 -14.72 4.82
C LEU A 47 7.97 -14.32 3.82
N LEU A 48 8.86 -13.40 4.19
CA LEU A 48 10.02 -13.06 3.37
C LEU A 48 10.92 -14.28 3.15
N THR A 49 11.23 -15.02 4.21
CA THR A 49 12.06 -16.23 4.12
C THR A 49 11.45 -17.25 3.16
N VAL A 50 10.14 -17.50 3.24
CA VAL A 50 9.44 -18.42 2.35
C VAL A 50 9.48 -17.92 0.89
N ILE A 51 9.20 -16.64 0.66
CA ILE A 51 9.24 -16.06 -0.70
C ILE A 51 10.65 -16.15 -1.28
N VAL A 52 11.67 -15.80 -0.49
CA VAL A 52 13.08 -15.87 -0.91
C VAL A 52 13.48 -17.31 -1.21
N TRP A 53 13.09 -18.27 -0.37
CA TRP A 53 13.33 -19.70 -0.59
C TRP A 53 12.75 -20.17 -1.93
N LEU A 54 11.46 -19.89 -2.16
CA LEU A 54 10.80 -20.25 -3.42
C LEU A 54 11.41 -19.53 -4.63
N ALA A 55 11.81 -18.26 -4.47
CA ALA A 55 12.40 -17.48 -5.54
C ALA A 55 13.84 -17.91 -5.87
N LEU A 56 14.58 -18.47 -4.91
CA LEU A 56 15.92 -19.00 -5.13
C LEU A 56 15.91 -20.24 -6.04
N ASP A 57 14.89 -21.09 -5.91
CA ASP A 57 14.72 -22.28 -6.76
C ASP A 57 14.46 -21.90 -8.23
N GLU A 58 13.76 -20.78 -8.48
CA GLU A 58 13.46 -20.29 -9.83
C GLU A 58 14.60 -19.42 -10.42
N ASN A 59 14.96 -18.32 -9.73
CA ASN A 59 15.98 -17.40 -10.20
C ASN A 59 16.56 -16.54 -9.05
N PRO A 60 17.89 -16.55 -8.82
CA PRO A 60 18.53 -15.70 -7.80
C PRO A 60 18.19 -14.20 -7.91
N LEU A 61 17.96 -13.67 -9.11
CA LEU A 61 17.55 -12.28 -9.31
C LEU A 61 16.12 -11.99 -8.81
N MET A 62 15.23 -12.99 -8.79
CA MET A 62 13.91 -12.86 -8.18
C MET A 62 14.00 -12.79 -6.66
N ALA A 63 14.82 -13.64 -6.05
CA ALA A 63 15.09 -13.61 -4.62
C ALA A 63 15.69 -12.25 -4.19
N PHE A 64 16.65 -11.74 -4.97
CA PHE A 64 17.18 -10.40 -4.76
C PHE A 64 16.09 -9.32 -4.88
N GLY A 65 15.20 -9.43 -5.87
CA GLY A 65 14.04 -8.56 -6.02
C GLY A 65 13.12 -8.55 -4.79
N ALA A 66 12.83 -9.72 -4.21
CA ALA A 66 12.04 -9.84 -2.97
C ALA A 66 12.68 -9.09 -1.79
N VAL A 67 13.99 -9.23 -1.62
CA VAL A 67 14.74 -8.54 -0.56
C VAL A 67 14.75 -7.03 -0.80
N VAL A 68 14.97 -6.57 -2.04
CA VAL A 68 14.90 -5.15 -2.39
C VAL A 68 13.50 -4.58 -2.10
N GLY A 69 12.43 -5.31 -2.43
CA GLY A 69 11.05 -4.92 -2.12
C GLY A 69 10.79 -4.76 -0.63
N SER A 70 11.22 -5.74 0.17
CA SER A 70 11.12 -5.68 1.63
C SER A 70 11.92 -4.52 2.24
N THR A 71 13.10 -4.25 1.69
CA THR A 71 13.99 -3.17 2.12
C THR A 71 13.37 -1.81 1.82
N ALA A 72 12.85 -1.63 0.61
CA ALA A 72 12.13 -0.42 0.23
C ALA A 72 10.94 -0.15 1.16
N PHE A 73 10.19 -1.20 1.53
CA PHE A 73 9.09 -1.07 2.48
C PHE A 73 9.56 -0.54 3.85
N PHE A 74 10.57 -1.17 4.45
CA PHE A 74 11.07 -0.75 5.76
C PHE A 74 11.71 0.63 5.75
N ILE A 75 12.41 0.99 4.66
CA ILE A 75 12.98 2.33 4.49
C ILE A 75 11.87 3.37 4.45
N THR A 76 10.92 3.23 3.51
CA THR A 76 9.80 4.18 3.36
C THR A 76 9.00 4.29 4.65
N HIS A 77 8.70 3.16 5.28
CA HIS A 77 7.96 3.13 6.54
C HIS A 77 8.74 3.78 7.69
N GLY A 78 10.04 3.49 7.81
CA GLY A 78 10.91 4.06 8.84
C GLY A 78 11.06 5.58 8.70
N PHE A 79 11.17 6.08 7.47
CA PHE A 79 11.18 7.52 7.20
C PHE A 79 9.87 8.19 7.64
N LYS A 80 8.72 7.59 7.30
CA LYS A 80 7.41 8.09 7.71
C LYS A 80 7.27 8.12 9.24
N GLN A 81 7.60 7.03 9.92
CA GLN A 81 7.48 6.93 11.38
C GLN A 81 8.44 7.91 12.10
N ASN A 82 9.67 8.04 11.62
CA ASN A 82 10.65 8.98 12.17
C ASN A 82 10.19 10.44 11.98
N ALA A 83 9.56 10.76 10.86
CA ALA A 83 8.98 12.09 10.62
C ALA A 83 7.82 12.39 11.59
N GLU A 84 6.91 11.43 11.79
CA GLU A 84 5.80 11.56 12.76
C GLU A 84 6.28 11.68 14.21
N GLN A 85 7.34 10.95 14.58
CA GLN A 85 7.89 11.00 15.93
C GLN A 85 8.61 12.33 16.20
N ARG A 86 9.40 12.81 15.23
CA ARG A 86 10.04 14.13 15.29
C ARG A 86 9.00 15.25 15.43
N GLU A 87 7.84 15.15 14.78
CA GLU A 87 6.76 16.11 14.94
C GLU A 87 6.23 16.14 16.38
N LYS A 88 5.99 14.97 17.00
CA LYS A 88 5.51 14.88 18.39
C LYS A 88 6.52 15.45 19.39
N ASP A 89 7.80 15.14 19.20
CA ASP A 89 8.88 15.64 20.06
C ASP A 89 9.05 17.17 19.92
N LEU A 90 8.88 17.69 18.70
CA LEU A 90 8.92 19.13 18.41
C LEU A 90 7.62 19.86 18.75
N THR A 91 6.48 19.18 18.93
CA THR A 91 5.22 19.84 19.34
C THR A 91 5.31 20.36 20.79
N ASN A 92 6.22 19.84 21.62
CA ASN A 92 6.51 20.34 22.96
C ASN A 92 7.41 21.60 22.99
N GLN A 93 7.99 22.03 21.86
CA GLN A 93 8.73 23.29 21.75
C GLN A 93 8.27 24.06 20.50
N LYS A 94 7.79 25.31 20.65
CA LYS A 94 7.31 26.18 19.55
C LYS A 94 8.06 25.92 18.22
N LEU A 95 7.33 25.35 17.25
CA LEU A 95 7.87 24.84 15.98
C LEU A 95 8.75 25.86 15.25
N SER A 96 9.89 25.42 14.74
CA SER A 96 10.62 26.10 13.67
C SER A 96 10.01 25.68 12.33
N ASP A 97 9.75 26.63 11.43
CA ASP A 97 9.10 26.41 10.12
C ASP A 97 9.84 25.37 9.26
N VAL A 98 11.13 25.16 9.50
CA VAL A 98 11.98 24.17 8.85
C VAL A 98 11.49 22.73 9.09
N SER A 99 11.02 22.41 10.30
CA SER A 99 10.58 21.06 10.64
C SER A 99 9.25 20.69 9.98
N LYS A 100 8.37 21.69 9.78
CA LYS A 100 7.11 21.51 9.04
C LYS A 100 7.37 21.27 7.56
N ILE A 101 8.32 22.00 6.97
CA ILE A 101 8.72 21.82 5.56
C ILE A 101 9.25 20.40 5.35
N PHE A 102 10.16 19.93 6.21
CA PHE A 102 10.73 18.59 6.08
C PHE A 102 9.68 17.48 6.24
N TYR A 103 8.72 17.63 7.14
CA TYR A 103 7.61 16.67 7.30
C TYR A 103 6.70 16.62 6.07
N LEU A 104 6.28 17.78 5.56
CA LEU A 104 5.44 17.86 4.36
C LEU A 104 6.17 17.26 3.15
N GLU A 105 7.47 17.52 3.03
CA GLU A 105 8.30 16.98 1.95
C GLU A 105 8.48 15.45 2.05
N VAL A 106 8.68 14.90 3.26
CA VAL A 106 8.75 13.45 3.48
C VAL A 106 7.42 12.76 3.20
N ILE A 107 6.29 13.38 3.56
CA ILE A 107 4.96 12.86 3.21
C ILE A 107 4.76 12.86 1.71
N ASP A 108 5.06 13.97 1.03
CA ASP A 108 4.91 14.08 -0.42
C ASP A 108 5.82 13.11 -1.16
N ALA A 109 7.06 12.92 -0.68
CA ALA A 109 7.98 11.93 -1.23
C ALA A 109 7.47 10.50 -1.02
N THR A 110 6.99 10.16 0.18
CA THR A 110 6.45 8.83 0.48
C THR A 110 5.19 8.54 -0.34
N PHE A 111 4.30 9.53 -0.46
CA PHE A 111 3.08 9.43 -1.27
C PHE A 111 3.39 9.28 -2.76
N SER A 112 4.42 9.97 -3.26
CA SER A 112 4.90 9.82 -4.64
C SER A 112 5.50 8.42 -4.89
N ILE A 113 6.31 7.91 -3.95
CA ILE A 113 6.93 6.59 -4.05
C ILE A 113 5.87 5.48 -4.08
N ASP A 114 4.89 5.51 -3.18
CA ASP A 114 3.82 4.49 -3.12
C ASP A 114 3.01 4.44 -4.43
N GLY A 115 2.72 5.61 -5.03
CA GLY A 115 2.02 5.71 -6.31
C GLY A 115 2.82 5.18 -7.50
N VAL A 116 4.11 5.51 -7.58
CA VAL A 116 5.00 5.01 -8.64
C VAL A 116 5.26 3.50 -8.50
N LEU A 117 5.49 3.01 -7.27
CA LEU A 117 5.69 1.58 -7.03
C LEU A 117 4.45 0.76 -7.38
N GLY A 118 3.25 1.27 -7.06
CA GLY A 118 1.98 0.67 -7.45
C GLY A 118 1.77 0.65 -8.97
N ALA A 119 2.20 1.69 -9.70
CA ALA A 119 2.09 1.74 -11.15
C ALA A 119 3.00 0.72 -11.86
N PHE A 120 4.16 0.40 -11.29
CA PHE A 120 5.03 -0.67 -11.75
C PHE A 120 4.40 -2.08 -11.69
N ALA A 121 3.29 -2.23 -10.95
CA ALA A 121 2.48 -3.46 -10.97
C ALA A 121 1.75 -3.70 -12.29
N PHE A 122 1.51 -2.64 -13.06
CA PHE A 122 0.72 -2.68 -14.29
C PHE A 122 1.59 -2.55 -15.54
N THR A 123 2.68 -1.79 -15.46
CA THR A 123 3.56 -1.56 -16.60
C THR A 123 4.97 -1.18 -16.17
N LEU A 124 5.96 -1.60 -16.94
CA LEU A 124 7.36 -1.17 -16.79
C LEU A 124 7.67 0.09 -17.61
N SER A 125 6.72 0.58 -18.40
CA SER A 125 6.90 1.75 -19.25
C SER A 125 6.82 3.03 -18.42
N VAL A 126 7.99 3.59 -18.08
CA VAL A 126 8.12 4.86 -17.32
C VAL A 126 7.26 5.99 -17.89
N PRO A 127 7.18 6.24 -19.22
CA PRO A 127 6.31 7.28 -19.74
C PRO A 127 4.82 7.06 -19.41
N LEU A 128 4.39 5.81 -19.43
CA LEU A 128 3.01 5.42 -19.15
C LEU A 128 2.68 5.60 -17.66
N ILE A 129 3.64 5.30 -16.77
CA ILE A 129 3.53 5.55 -15.33
C ILE A 129 3.43 7.05 -15.05
N LEU A 130 4.28 7.88 -15.67
CA LEU A 130 4.27 9.33 -15.49
C LEU A 130 2.93 9.94 -15.95
N ILE A 131 2.42 9.52 -17.10
CA ILE A 131 1.10 9.95 -17.60
C ILE A 131 -0.01 9.48 -16.65
N GLY A 132 0.03 8.21 -16.23
CA GLY A 132 -0.97 7.65 -15.31
C GLY A 132 -1.02 8.37 -13.96
N ASN A 133 0.13 8.63 -13.34
CA ASN A 133 0.22 9.39 -12.10
C ASN A 133 -0.20 10.86 -12.29
N GLY A 134 0.15 11.48 -13.42
CA GLY A 134 -0.31 12.82 -13.76
C GLY A 134 -1.83 12.92 -13.87
N ILE A 135 -2.47 11.98 -14.56
CA ILE A 135 -3.94 11.89 -14.64
C ILE A 135 -4.54 11.61 -13.25
N GLY A 136 -3.97 10.66 -12.50
CA GLY A 136 -4.41 10.32 -11.15
C GLY A 136 -4.38 11.51 -10.21
N ALA A 137 -3.32 12.31 -10.23
CA ALA A 137 -3.19 13.52 -9.44
C ALA A 137 -4.27 14.56 -9.79
N LEU A 138 -4.59 14.74 -11.08
CA LEU A 138 -5.68 15.63 -11.51
C LEU A 138 -7.05 15.13 -11.05
N VAL A 139 -7.33 13.84 -11.14
CA VAL A 139 -8.58 13.23 -10.66
C VAL A 139 -8.73 13.40 -9.16
N VAL A 140 -7.70 13.08 -8.37
CA VAL A 140 -7.71 13.25 -6.91
C VAL A 140 -7.91 14.72 -6.53
N ARG A 141 -7.30 15.65 -7.28
CA ARG A 141 -7.50 17.09 -7.07
C ARG A 141 -8.94 17.52 -7.34
N GLN A 142 -9.55 17.07 -8.42
CA GLN A 142 -10.97 17.36 -8.71
C GLN A 142 -11.91 16.78 -7.65
N VAL A 143 -11.63 15.55 -7.20
CA VAL A 143 -12.39 14.86 -6.15
C VAL A 143 -12.27 15.59 -4.81
N THR A 144 -11.08 16.08 -4.48
CA THR A 144 -10.80 16.87 -3.27
C THR A 144 -11.56 18.20 -3.28
N ILE A 145 -11.57 18.91 -4.41
CA ILE A 145 -12.23 20.23 -4.55
C ILE A 145 -13.76 20.07 -4.60
N GLY A 146 -14.28 19.04 -5.24
CA GLY A 146 -15.71 18.90 -5.50
C GLY A 146 -16.52 18.10 -4.48
N ASN A 147 -15.89 17.23 -3.66
CA ASN A 147 -16.66 16.24 -2.90
C ASN A 147 -16.04 15.77 -1.57
N ILE A 148 -15.19 16.58 -0.94
CA ILE A 148 -14.45 16.22 0.29
C ILE A 148 -15.39 15.79 1.43
N GLU A 149 -16.58 16.39 1.53
CA GLU A 149 -17.55 16.13 2.59
C GLU A 149 -18.21 14.75 2.47
N ASN A 150 -18.34 14.20 1.26
CA ASN A 150 -18.90 12.86 1.05
C ASN A 150 -17.87 11.74 1.25
N ILE A 151 -16.58 12.00 1.02
CA ILE A 151 -15.52 10.98 1.17
C ILE A 151 -15.30 10.64 2.64
N LYS A 152 -15.38 11.63 3.53
CA LYS A 152 -15.33 11.43 4.99
C LYS A 152 -16.45 10.51 5.52
N LYS A 153 -17.55 10.32 4.78
CA LYS A 153 -18.65 9.41 5.14
C LYS A 153 -18.39 7.94 4.79
N TYR A 154 -17.38 7.59 3.98
CA TYR A 154 -17.13 6.21 3.58
C TYR A 154 -16.08 5.53 4.47
N LEU A 155 -16.56 5.06 5.63
CA LEU A 155 -15.75 4.40 6.66
C LEU A 155 -14.94 3.19 6.14
N TYR A 156 -15.44 2.51 5.10
CA TYR A 156 -14.86 1.27 4.55
C TYR A 156 -14.07 1.44 3.24
N LEU A 157 -13.97 2.66 2.70
CA LEU A 157 -13.26 2.90 1.44
C LEU A 157 -11.76 2.59 1.56
N LYS A 158 -11.17 2.93 2.72
CA LYS A 158 -9.78 2.58 3.06
C LYS A 158 -9.58 1.06 3.05
N ASN A 159 -10.50 0.31 3.66
CA ASN A 159 -10.40 -1.16 3.69
C ASN A 159 -10.44 -1.73 2.27
N GLY A 160 -11.35 -1.24 1.42
CA GLY A 160 -11.41 -1.66 0.01
C GLY A 160 -10.13 -1.40 -0.77
N ALA A 161 -9.49 -0.25 -0.55
CA ALA A 161 -8.20 0.07 -1.16
C ALA A 161 -7.09 -0.88 -0.68
N MET A 162 -7.03 -1.19 0.62
CA MET A 162 -5.99 -2.08 1.17
C MET A 162 -6.18 -3.53 0.74
N TYR A 163 -7.41 -4.04 0.67
CA TYR A 163 -7.68 -5.35 0.08
C TYR A 163 -7.30 -5.40 -1.40
N SER A 164 -7.49 -4.31 -2.15
CA SER A 164 -7.08 -4.24 -3.55
C SER A 164 -5.55 -4.30 -3.69
N ILE A 165 -4.82 -3.62 -2.79
CA ILE A 165 -3.35 -3.71 -2.70
C ILE A 165 -2.90 -5.15 -2.39
N LEU A 166 -3.59 -5.87 -1.48
CA LEU A 166 -3.29 -7.28 -1.21
C LEU A 166 -3.43 -8.14 -2.47
N PHE A 167 -4.56 -8.04 -3.18
CA PHE A 167 -4.78 -8.82 -4.40
C PHE A 167 -3.77 -8.46 -5.48
N LEU A 168 -3.44 -7.17 -5.63
CA LEU A 168 -2.43 -6.70 -6.56
C LEU A 168 -1.04 -7.29 -6.23
N GLY A 169 -0.62 -7.22 -4.97
CA GLY A 169 0.65 -7.79 -4.52
C GLY A 169 0.74 -9.30 -4.73
N MET A 170 -0.36 -10.03 -4.49
CA MET A 170 -0.45 -11.46 -4.79
C MET A 170 -0.34 -11.75 -6.29
N ILE A 171 -1.05 -10.99 -7.13
CA ILE A 171 -0.98 -11.16 -8.59
C ILE A 171 0.44 -10.91 -9.10
N MET A 172 1.11 -9.87 -8.63
CA MET A 172 2.51 -9.58 -9.01
C MET A 172 3.48 -10.68 -8.62
N LEU A 173 3.29 -11.29 -7.44
CA LEU A 173 4.09 -12.44 -7.03
C LEU A 173 3.83 -13.64 -7.92
N LEU A 174 2.57 -14.03 -8.11
CA LEU A 174 2.19 -15.19 -8.92
C LEU A 174 2.64 -15.05 -10.37
N ASP A 175 2.49 -13.85 -10.95
CA ASP A 175 2.96 -13.54 -12.31
C ASP A 175 4.47 -13.71 -12.43
N SER A 176 5.22 -13.32 -11.38
CA SER A 176 6.66 -13.53 -11.39
C SER A 176 7.09 -14.99 -11.23
N PHE A 177 6.26 -15.87 -10.69
CA PHE A 177 6.53 -17.32 -10.61
C PHE A 177 6.13 -18.07 -11.91
N GLY A 178 5.83 -17.36 -12.99
CA GLY A 178 5.63 -17.95 -14.31
C GLY A 178 4.20 -18.41 -14.60
N TRP A 179 3.26 -18.20 -13.67
CA TRP A 179 1.83 -18.23 -14.02
C TRP A 179 1.56 -17.04 -14.92
N HIS A 180 1.49 -17.29 -16.24
CA HIS A 180 1.22 -16.26 -17.24
C HIS A 180 -0.16 -15.64 -16.98
N ILE A 181 -0.19 -14.62 -16.14
CA ILE A 181 -1.41 -13.90 -15.80
C ILE A 181 -1.56 -12.82 -16.87
N PRO A 182 -2.68 -12.80 -17.61
CA PRO A 182 -2.90 -11.75 -18.58
C PRO A 182 -2.86 -10.38 -17.90
N SER A 183 -2.16 -9.43 -18.51
CA SER A 183 -1.98 -8.06 -17.97
C SER A 183 -3.28 -7.32 -17.68
N TRP A 184 -4.39 -7.70 -18.32
CA TRP A 184 -5.73 -7.16 -18.06
C TRP A 184 -6.41 -7.73 -16.81
N LEU A 185 -5.97 -8.90 -16.30
CA LEU A 185 -6.56 -9.53 -15.12
C LEU A 185 -6.30 -8.72 -13.86
N SER A 186 -5.10 -8.17 -13.72
CA SER A 186 -4.71 -7.35 -12.57
C SER A 186 -5.59 -6.09 -12.39
N PRO A 187 -5.79 -5.25 -13.43
CA PRO A 187 -6.76 -4.16 -13.39
C PRO A 187 -8.18 -4.64 -13.11
N VAL A 188 -8.65 -5.70 -13.78
CA VAL A 188 -10.03 -6.19 -13.64
C VAL A 188 -10.31 -6.66 -12.20
N VAL A 189 -9.39 -7.39 -11.58
CA VAL A 189 -9.52 -7.81 -10.18
C VAL A 189 -9.49 -6.61 -9.25
N THR A 190 -8.58 -5.65 -9.49
CA THR A 190 -8.48 -4.42 -8.70
C THR A 190 -9.79 -3.61 -8.77
N PHE A 191 -10.29 -3.34 -9.98
CA PHE A 191 -11.56 -2.65 -10.18
C PHE A 191 -12.75 -3.42 -9.61
N GLY A 192 -12.74 -4.75 -9.72
CA GLY A 192 -13.76 -5.62 -9.15
C GLY A 192 -13.81 -5.57 -7.63
N VAL A 193 -12.65 -5.64 -6.97
CA VAL A 193 -12.53 -5.59 -5.50
C VAL A 193 -12.89 -4.19 -4.99
N VAL A 194 -12.34 -3.12 -5.58
CA VAL A 194 -12.71 -1.74 -5.23
C VAL A 194 -14.21 -1.52 -5.45
N GLY A 195 -14.75 -1.97 -6.58
CA GLY A 195 -16.18 -1.86 -6.91
C GLY A 195 -17.07 -2.62 -5.94
N TYR A 196 -16.68 -3.84 -5.56
CA TYR A 196 -17.39 -4.65 -4.57
C TYR A 196 -17.41 -3.98 -3.19
N PHE A 197 -16.26 -3.51 -2.71
CA PHE A 197 -16.17 -2.80 -1.43
C PHE A 197 -16.89 -1.45 -1.47
N PHE A 198 -16.86 -0.75 -2.61
CA PHE A 198 -17.62 0.48 -2.81
C PHE A 198 -19.13 0.22 -2.78
N TYR A 199 -19.61 -0.84 -3.42
CA TYR A 199 -21.01 -1.25 -3.38
C TYR A 199 -21.44 -1.70 -1.97
N LYS A 200 -20.63 -2.49 -1.28
CA LYS A 200 -20.83 -2.86 0.14
C LYS A 200 -20.87 -1.63 1.05
N SER A 201 -19.98 -0.66 0.83
CA SER A 201 -19.96 0.62 1.58
C SER A 201 -21.22 1.45 1.32
N LYS A 202 -21.76 1.42 0.10
CA LYS A 202 -23.03 2.08 -0.25
C LYS A 202 -24.25 1.35 0.31
N LEU A 203 -24.21 0.01 0.42
CA LEU A 203 -25.27 -0.82 1.02
C LEU A 203 -25.33 -0.73 2.55
N VAL A 204 -24.19 -0.49 3.22
CA VAL A 204 -24.12 -0.30 4.69
C VAL A 204 -24.52 1.13 5.12
N LYS A 205 -25.05 1.96 4.20
CA LYS A 205 -25.84 3.15 4.58
C LYS A 205 -27.24 2.72 5.05
N VAL A 206 -27.33 2.22 6.28
CA VAL A 206 -28.53 2.13 7.14
C VAL A 206 -28.02 2.18 8.58
N ASN A 207 -28.32 3.11 9.49
CA ASN A 207 -29.21 4.28 9.57
C ASN A 207 -28.44 5.34 10.39
N ILE A 208 -28.46 6.61 9.97
CA ILE A 208 -28.41 7.74 10.93
C ILE A 208 -29.83 8.27 10.96
#